data_AF-A0A2I0VYY2-F1
#
_entry.id   AF-A0A2I0VYY2-F1
#
_cell.length_a   1.000
_cell.length_b   1.000
_cell.length_c   1.000
_cell.angle_alpha   90.00
_cell.angle_beta   90.00
_cell.angle_gamma   90.00
#
_symmetry.space_group_name_H-M   'P 1'
#
loop_
_entity.id
_entity.type
_entity.pdbx_description
1 polymer ?
#
loop_
_entity_poly.entity_id
_entity_poly.type
_entity_poly.pdbx_seq_one_letter_code
_entity_poly.pdbx_strand_id
1 'polypeptide(L)'
;MSIYKLDDHSSSPASQQPGNSSQISFVPRRLVIGNNEYVRIGNGNQLVRDPKKLKRILANEKVRWSLHSARLRLAQKRQFCLFFTRFGKCNKSGRKCPYIHDPAKVAICAKFLRGQCSDANCKLTHKDYSRKNARLFILSERTMHQHKLPL
;
A
#
# COMPACT_ATOMS: atom_id res chain seq x y z
N MET A 1 17.77 -21.27 56.53
CA MET A 1 18.84 -21.20 55.51
C MET A 1 19.12 -19.74 55.19
N SER A 2 20.06 -19.09 55.86
CA SER A 2 21.47 -18.95 55.45
C SER A 2 21.62 -18.20 54.10
N ILE A 3 21.92 -16.88 54.07
CA ILE A 3 23.26 -16.24 54.20
C ILE A 3 23.98 -16.18 52.82
N TYR A 4 24.56 -15.10 52.27
CA TYR A 4 24.82 -13.69 52.61
C TYR A 4 24.97 -12.87 51.31
N LYS A 5 24.74 -11.55 51.39
CA LYS A 5 25.33 -10.51 50.53
C LYS A 5 26.68 -10.09 51.14
N LEU A 6 27.70 -9.84 50.33
CA LEU A 6 28.82 -8.96 50.69
C LEU A 6 29.51 -8.45 49.42
N ASP A 7 29.35 -7.15 49.21
CA ASP A 7 30.22 -6.32 48.38
C ASP A 7 31.36 -5.83 49.29
N ASP A 8 32.62 -5.87 48.84
CA ASP A 8 33.48 -4.67 48.75
C ASP A 8 34.96 -4.96 48.41
N HIS A 9 35.53 -3.98 47.70
CA HIS A 9 36.95 -3.59 47.61
C HIS A 9 37.94 -4.32 46.69
N SER A 10 38.02 -3.75 45.48
CA SER A 10 39.23 -3.35 44.73
C SER A 10 40.60 -3.69 45.33
N SER A 11 41.40 -4.46 44.58
CA SER A 11 42.86 -4.27 44.38
C SER A 11 43.35 -5.17 43.24
N SER A 12 43.64 -4.56 42.09
CA SER A 12 44.59 -5.09 41.07
C SER A 12 46.00 -5.11 41.69
N PRO A 13 46.96 -6.00 41.28
CA PRO A 13 47.41 -6.10 39.89
C PRO A 13 47.78 -7.53 39.46
N ALA A 14 47.01 -8.12 38.56
CA ALA A 14 47.44 -9.30 37.84
C ALA A 14 48.21 -8.88 36.58
N SER A 15 49.48 -9.24 36.60
CA SER A 15 50.50 -9.02 35.58
C SER A 15 50.04 -9.26 34.16
N GLN A 16 50.47 -8.36 33.28
CA GLN A 16 50.46 -8.50 31.84
C GLN A 16 51.21 -9.79 31.45
N GLN A 17 50.58 -10.64 30.64
CA GLN A 17 51.17 -11.05 29.35
C GLN A 17 50.06 -11.34 28.31
N PRO A 18 50.26 -10.91 27.04
CA PRO A 18 49.26 -10.93 25.98
C PRO A 18 49.30 -12.29 25.27
N GLY A 19 48.40 -13.18 25.64
CA GLY A 19 48.32 -14.53 25.07
C GLY A 19 47.11 -14.71 24.18
N ASN A 20 47.34 -14.62 22.87
CA ASN A 20 46.46 -15.10 21.80
C ASN A 20 45.31 -14.18 21.36
N SER A 21 45.67 -13.08 20.71
CA SER A 21 44.77 -12.36 19.79
C SER A 21 44.44 -13.25 18.59
N SER A 22 43.60 -14.26 18.79
CA SER A 22 42.86 -14.88 17.71
C SER A 22 41.97 -13.79 17.15
N GLN A 23 42.43 -13.12 16.09
CA GLN A 23 41.67 -12.08 15.40
C GLN A 23 40.29 -12.64 15.05
N ILE A 24 39.29 -12.35 15.89
CA ILE A 24 37.90 -12.65 15.59
C ILE A 24 37.60 -11.73 14.42
N SER A 25 37.64 -12.29 13.23
CA SER A 25 37.26 -11.62 12.01
C SER A 25 35.88 -11.02 12.21
N PHE A 26 35.85 -9.70 12.37
CA PHE A 26 34.65 -8.91 12.56
C PHE A 26 33.89 -8.78 11.23
N VAL A 27 33.71 -9.90 10.52
CA VAL A 27 32.97 -9.96 9.27
C VAL A 27 31.53 -10.29 9.62
N PRO A 28 30.58 -9.35 9.45
CA PRO A 28 29.18 -9.57 9.79
C PRO A 28 28.60 -10.76 9.02
N ARG A 29 27.67 -11.50 9.64
CA ARG A 29 26.97 -12.62 9.00
C ARG A 29 26.25 -12.23 7.70
N ARG A 30 25.75 -10.99 7.64
CA ARG A 30 25.16 -10.38 6.45
C ARG A 30 25.68 -8.96 6.29
N LEU A 31 26.03 -8.60 5.07
CA LEU A 31 26.51 -7.28 4.70
C LEU A 31 25.92 -6.91 3.33
N VAL A 32 25.65 -5.63 3.13
CA VAL A 32 25.27 -5.08 1.83
C VAL A 32 26.44 -4.26 1.31
N ILE A 33 26.96 -4.63 0.14
CA ILE A 33 27.98 -3.86 -0.59
C ILE A 33 27.33 -3.42 -1.90
N GLY A 34 27.12 -2.11 -2.06
CA GLY A 34 26.32 -1.56 -3.16
C GLY A 34 24.88 -2.11 -3.14
N ASN A 35 24.42 -2.66 -4.26
CA ASN A 35 23.06 -3.21 -4.39
C ASN A 35 22.99 -4.71 -4.14
N ASN A 36 24.01 -5.32 -3.57
CA ASN A 36 24.06 -6.77 -3.40
C ASN A 36 24.23 -7.14 -1.94
N GLU A 37 23.45 -8.14 -1.54
CA GLU A 37 23.52 -8.71 -0.20
C GLU A 37 24.47 -9.90 -0.25
N TYR A 38 25.37 -9.96 0.72
CA TYR A 38 26.34 -11.03 0.89
C TYR A 38 26.10 -11.70 2.23
N VAL A 39 26.23 -13.03 2.25
CA VAL A 39 26.04 -13.86 3.45
C VAL A 39 27.31 -14.66 3.68
N ARG A 40 27.72 -14.72 4.95
CA ARG A 40 28.86 -15.52 5.40
C ARG A 40 28.51 -17.00 5.36
N ILE A 41 29.38 -17.82 4.77
CA ILE A 41 29.23 -19.28 4.75
C ILE A 41 30.16 -19.91 5.77
N GLY A 42 29.59 -20.66 6.71
CA GLY A 42 30.33 -21.36 7.77
C GLY A 42 31.04 -20.42 8.76
N ASN A 43 32.12 -20.91 9.36
CA ASN A 43 32.92 -20.21 10.37
C ASN A 43 34.15 -19.49 9.79
N GLY A 44 34.32 -19.47 8.47
CA GLY A 44 35.39 -18.72 7.78
C GLY A 44 34.97 -17.30 7.41
N ASN A 45 35.82 -16.53 6.71
CA ASN A 45 35.52 -15.13 6.36
C ASN A 45 34.92 -14.96 4.96
N GLN A 46 34.53 -16.08 4.33
CA GLN A 46 34.03 -16.08 2.96
C GLN A 46 32.61 -15.53 2.88
N LEU A 47 32.40 -14.58 1.98
CA LEU A 47 31.12 -13.95 1.68
C LEU A 47 30.66 -14.37 0.28
N VAL A 48 29.44 -14.88 0.19
CA VAL A 48 28.81 -15.23 -1.09
C VAL A 48 27.58 -14.35 -1.29
N ARG A 49 27.34 -13.90 -2.53
CA ARG A 49 26.12 -13.16 -2.86
C ARG A 49 24.91 -14.02 -2.53
N ASP A 50 23.93 -13.48 -1.79
CA ASP A 50 22.76 -14.24 -1.33
C ASP A 50 21.97 -14.77 -2.54
N PRO A 51 22.01 -16.08 -2.84
CA PRO A 51 21.30 -16.64 -3.99
C PRO A 51 19.77 -16.59 -3.80
N LYS A 52 19.31 -16.39 -2.56
CA LYS A 52 17.88 -16.26 -2.23
C LYS A 52 17.37 -14.83 -2.39
N LYS A 53 18.25 -13.84 -2.63
CA LYS A 53 17.86 -12.44 -2.79
C LYS A 53 16.86 -12.24 -3.92
N LEU A 54 17.12 -12.80 -5.11
CA LEU A 54 16.20 -12.67 -6.25
C LEU A 54 14.84 -13.30 -5.94
N LYS A 55 14.83 -14.52 -5.38
CA LYS A 55 13.59 -15.20 -4.97
C LYS A 55 12.79 -14.36 -3.97
N ARG A 56 13.46 -13.77 -2.98
CA ARG A 56 12.85 -12.86 -1.99
C ARG A 56 12.28 -11.60 -2.65
N ILE A 57 13.01 -11.00 -3.59
CA ILE A 57 12.55 -9.81 -4.32
C ILE A 57 11.28 -10.13 -5.11
N LEU A 58 11.27 -11.20 -5.89
CA LEU A 58 10.13 -11.62 -6.71
C LEU A 58 8.91 -11.96 -5.82
N ALA A 59 9.12 -12.68 -4.73
CA ALA A 59 8.06 -12.98 -3.76
C ALA A 59 7.47 -11.69 -3.17
N ASN A 60 8.33 -10.76 -2.72
CA ASN A 60 7.90 -9.46 -2.19
C ASN A 60 7.18 -8.61 -3.23
N GLU A 61 7.62 -8.65 -4.49
CA GLU A 61 6.95 -7.97 -5.59
C GLU A 61 5.53 -8.49 -5.78
N LYS A 62 5.34 -9.81 -5.77
CA LYS A 62 4.01 -10.42 -5.89
C LYS A 62 3.09 -10.01 -4.73
N VAL A 63 3.61 -9.96 -3.51
CA VAL A 63 2.88 -9.47 -2.34
C VAL A 63 2.45 -8.00 -2.53
N ARG A 64 3.38 -7.14 -2.99
CA ARG A 64 3.04 -5.73 -3.28
C ARG A 64 1.97 -5.61 -4.35
N TRP A 65 2.08 -6.34 -5.46
CA TRP A 65 1.08 -6.35 -6.53
C TRP A 65 -0.30 -6.81 -6.04
N SER A 66 -0.34 -7.84 -5.19
CA SER A 66 -1.57 -8.31 -4.56
C SER A 66 -2.23 -7.23 -3.71
N LEU A 67 -1.45 -6.60 -2.81
CA LEU A 67 -1.93 -5.52 -1.96
C LEU A 67 -2.40 -4.31 -2.77
N HIS A 68 -1.64 -3.91 -3.79
CA HIS A 68 -2.00 -2.82 -4.69
C HIS A 68 -3.35 -3.11 -5.39
N SER A 69 -3.50 -4.31 -5.95
CA SER A 69 -4.73 -4.75 -6.60
C SER A 69 -5.93 -4.77 -5.64
N ALA A 70 -5.73 -5.23 -4.40
CA ALA A 70 -6.76 -5.21 -3.37
C ALA A 70 -7.18 -3.78 -3.01
N ARG A 71 -6.23 -2.86 -2.86
CA ARG A 71 -6.49 -1.43 -2.62
C ARG A 71 -7.26 -0.79 -3.77
N LEU A 72 -6.89 -1.06 -5.02
CA LEU A 72 -7.62 -0.56 -6.19
C LEU A 72 -9.05 -1.06 -6.24
N ARG A 73 -9.28 -2.35 -5.97
CA ARG A 73 -10.65 -2.91 -5.89
C ARG A 73 -11.47 -2.24 -4.79
N LEU A 74 -10.87 -1.98 -3.62
CA LEU A 74 -11.56 -1.27 -2.54
C LEU A 74 -11.87 0.18 -2.93
N ALA A 75 -10.94 0.88 -3.58
CA ALA A 75 -11.16 2.24 -4.08
C ALA A 75 -12.29 2.28 -5.12
N GLN A 76 -12.34 1.33 -6.06
CA GLN A 76 -13.44 1.19 -7.02
C GLN A 76 -14.77 0.95 -6.31
N LYS A 77 -14.82 0.13 -5.25
CA LYS A 77 -16.04 -0.07 -4.46
C LYS A 77 -16.56 1.19 -3.78
N ARG A 78 -15.71 2.19 -3.56
CA ARG A 78 -16.10 3.51 -3.02
C ARG A 78 -16.62 4.46 -4.09
N GLN A 79 -16.48 4.13 -5.38
CA GLN A 79 -17.01 4.93 -6.48
C GLN A 79 -18.49 4.61 -6.74
N PHE A 80 -19.22 5.61 -7.21
CA PHE A 80 -20.60 5.44 -7.63
C PHE A 80 -20.70 4.67 -8.95
N CYS A 81 -21.73 3.84 -9.10
CA CYS A 81 -21.96 3.08 -10.32
C CYS A 81 -22.38 4.00 -11.46
N LEU A 82 -21.56 4.11 -12.51
CA LEU A 82 -21.83 4.97 -13.67
C LEU A 82 -23.17 4.66 -14.36
N PHE A 83 -23.59 3.40 -14.41
CA PHE A 83 -24.87 3.03 -15.02
C PHE A 83 -26.04 3.49 -14.15
N PHE A 84 -25.95 3.27 -12.84
CA PHE A 84 -27.00 3.68 -11.91
C PHE A 84 -27.10 5.21 -11.82
N THR A 85 -25.97 5.91 -11.67
CA THR A 85 -25.96 7.38 -11.60
C THR A 85 -26.47 8.02 -12.90
N ARG A 86 -26.19 7.43 -14.07
CA ARG A 86 -26.63 8.01 -15.34
C ARG A 86 -28.07 7.67 -15.71
N PHE A 87 -28.51 6.43 -15.48
CA PHE A 87 -29.78 5.91 -16.01
C PHE A 87 -30.82 5.58 -14.92
N GLY A 88 -30.46 5.69 -13.65
CA GLY A 88 -31.29 5.22 -12.54
C GLY A 88 -31.46 3.70 -12.49
N LYS A 89 -30.74 2.95 -13.34
CA LYS A 89 -30.79 1.49 -13.41
C LYS A 89 -29.42 0.90 -13.71
N CYS A 90 -29.11 -0.20 -13.06
CA CYS A 90 -27.89 -0.99 -13.30
C CYS A 90 -28.30 -2.43 -13.62
N ASN A 91 -27.69 -3.02 -14.65
CA ASN A 91 -27.93 -4.42 -15.04
C ASN A 91 -27.36 -5.43 -14.03
N LYS A 92 -26.41 -5.01 -13.18
CA LYS A 92 -25.82 -5.81 -12.09
C LYS A 92 -26.59 -5.60 -10.78
N SER A 93 -27.91 -5.58 -10.83
CA SER A 93 -28.78 -5.14 -9.72
C SER A 93 -28.48 -5.85 -8.39
N GLY A 94 -28.42 -5.06 -7.31
CA GLY A 94 -28.20 -5.55 -5.93
C GLY A 94 -26.73 -5.90 -5.60
N ARG A 95 -26.53 -7.03 -4.90
CA ARG A 95 -25.24 -7.47 -4.29
C ARG A 95 -24.13 -7.81 -5.31
N LYS A 96 -24.44 -7.81 -6.61
CA LYS A 96 -23.48 -8.14 -7.68
C LYS A 96 -22.76 -6.92 -8.26
N CYS A 97 -23.30 -5.71 -8.06
CA CYS A 97 -22.59 -4.51 -8.48
C CYS A 97 -21.46 -4.21 -7.48
N PRO A 98 -20.20 -4.08 -7.92
CA PRO A 98 -19.12 -3.69 -7.02
C PRO A 98 -19.16 -2.21 -6.64
N TYR A 99 -19.96 -1.37 -7.32
CA TYR A 99 -20.00 0.08 -7.15
C TYR A 99 -21.23 0.53 -6.33
N ILE A 100 -21.17 1.73 -5.75
CA ILE A 100 -22.24 2.29 -4.90
C ILE A 100 -23.45 2.70 -5.76
N HIS A 101 -24.66 2.30 -5.34
CA HIS A 101 -25.94 2.75 -5.91
C HIS A 101 -26.61 3.75 -4.96
N ASP A 102 -26.34 5.04 -5.12
CA ASP A 102 -26.97 6.11 -4.33
C ASP A 102 -28.04 6.83 -5.17
N PRO A 103 -29.34 6.72 -4.85
CA PRO A 103 -30.42 7.39 -5.56
C PRO A 103 -30.28 8.91 -5.58
N ALA A 104 -29.62 9.51 -4.57
CA ALA A 104 -29.43 10.96 -4.50
C ALA A 104 -28.40 11.50 -5.49
N LYS A 105 -27.57 10.62 -6.08
CA LYS A 105 -26.52 10.97 -7.06
C LYS A 105 -26.91 10.60 -8.50
N VAL A 106 -28.17 10.22 -8.72
CA VAL A 106 -28.69 9.94 -10.07
C VAL A 106 -28.89 11.25 -10.85
N ALA A 107 -28.71 11.20 -12.16
CA ALA A 107 -28.89 12.32 -13.06
C ALA A 107 -30.32 12.88 -13.00
N ILE A 108 -30.43 14.18 -13.26
CA ILE A 108 -31.72 14.85 -13.40
C ILE A 108 -32.41 14.32 -14.66
N CYS A 109 -33.73 14.08 -14.57
CA CYS A 109 -34.51 13.65 -15.72
C CYS A 109 -34.53 14.73 -16.80
N ALA A 110 -33.91 14.45 -17.96
CA ALA A 110 -33.89 15.41 -19.07
C ALA A 110 -35.30 15.68 -19.64
N LYS A 111 -36.24 14.74 -19.52
CA LYS A 111 -37.63 14.94 -19.93
C LYS A 111 -38.38 15.86 -18.96
N PHE A 112 -38.12 15.72 -17.66
CA PHE A 112 -38.66 16.62 -16.62
C PHE A 112 -38.18 18.06 -16.84
N LEU A 113 -36.90 18.26 -17.16
CA LEU A 113 -36.36 19.59 -17.52
C LEU A 113 -37.05 20.25 -18.73
N ARG A 114 -37.73 19.47 -19.56
CA ARG A 114 -38.52 19.97 -20.70
C ARG A 114 -40.03 20.03 -20.42
N GLY A 115 -40.47 19.74 -19.19
CA GLY A 115 -41.89 19.66 -18.83
C GLY A 115 -42.62 18.42 -19.39
N GLN A 116 -41.87 17.40 -19.84
CA GLN A 116 -42.43 16.22 -20.55
C GLN A 116 -42.44 14.95 -19.68
N CYS A 117 -42.20 15.06 -18.37
CA CYS A 117 -42.22 13.91 -17.48
C CYS A 117 -42.78 14.33 -16.12
N SER A 118 -43.94 13.77 -15.79
CA SER A 118 -44.64 13.95 -14.51
C SER A 118 -44.72 12.62 -13.75
N ASP A 119 -43.99 11.60 -14.21
CA ASP A 119 -44.01 10.27 -13.62
C ASP A 119 -43.41 10.30 -12.21
N ALA A 120 -44.23 10.00 -11.19
CA ALA A 120 -43.78 9.89 -9.80
C ALA A 120 -42.74 8.76 -9.61
N ASN A 121 -42.80 7.73 -10.46
CA ASN A 121 -41.88 6.58 -10.46
C ASN A 121 -40.71 6.75 -11.44
N CYS A 122 -40.37 7.98 -11.84
CA CYS A 122 -39.23 8.21 -12.70
C CYS A 122 -37.93 7.73 -12.02
N LYS A 123 -37.10 7.04 -12.81
CA LYS A 123 -35.81 6.50 -12.32
C LYS A 123 -34.74 7.58 -12.17
N LEU A 124 -35.00 8.77 -12.68
CA LEU A 124 -34.11 9.93 -12.66
C LEU A 124 -34.71 11.01 -11.75
N THR A 125 -33.86 11.90 -11.22
CA THR A 125 -34.30 12.88 -10.23
C THR A 125 -35.13 14.00 -10.87
N HIS A 126 -36.31 14.30 -10.31
CA HIS A 126 -37.18 15.44 -10.69
C HIS A 126 -36.99 16.65 -9.76
N LYS A 127 -35.80 16.79 -9.15
CA LYS A 127 -35.48 17.89 -8.23
C LYS A 127 -34.77 18.98 -8.99
N ASP A 128 -35.32 20.19 -8.96
CA ASP A 128 -34.70 21.38 -9.52
C ASP A 128 -33.51 21.80 -8.65
N TYR A 129 -32.32 21.38 -9.06
CA TYR A 129 -31.09 22.00 -8.60
C TYR A 129 -30.87 23.25 -9.45
N SER A 130 -31.51 24.36 -9.08
CA SER A 130 -31.19 25.67 -9.66
C SER A 130 -29.66 25.86 -9.62
N ARG A 131 -29.03 25.83 -10.80
CA ARG A 131 -27.57 25.86 -10.93
C ARG A 131 -27.05 27.21 -10.46
N LYS A 132 -26.31 27.22 -9.35
CA LYS A 132 -25.15 28.10 -9.25
C LYS A 132 -23.94 27.26 -9.71
N ASN A 133 -23.52 27.48 -10.96
CA ASN A 133 -22.27 27.02 -11.60
C ASN A 133 -22.03 25.50 -11.78
N ALA A 134 -22.57 24.92 -12.86
CA ALA A 134 -22.22 23.58 -13.34
C ALA A 134 -21.16 23.61 -14.44
N ARG A 135 -19.93 24.03 -14.11
CA ARG A 135 -18.78 24.02 -15.06
C ARG A 135 -17.56 23.26 -14.57
N LEU A 136 -17.66 22.45 -13.51
CA LEU A 136 -16.49 21.83 -12.85
C LEU A 136 -16.59 20.31 -12.59
N PHE A 137 -17.30 19.54 -13.41
CA PHE A 137 -17.38 18.07 -13.22
C PHE A 137 -16.93 17.23 -14.42
N ILE A 138 -16.37 17.84 -15.45
CA ILE A 138 -15.68 17.10 -16.51
C ILE A 138 -14.32 17.79 -16.69
N LEU A 139 -13.23 17.02 -16.60
CA LEU A 139 -11.81 17.39 -16.70
C LEU A 139 -11.06 17.57 -15.37
N SER A 140 -10.83 16.48 -14.64
CA SER A 140 -9.62 16.36 -13.82
C SER A 140 -9.28 14.90 -13.57
N GLU A 141 -8.66 14.23 -14.53
CA GLU A 141 -7.86 13.01 -14.30
C GLU A 141 -7.06 12.64 -15.57
N ARG A 142 -6.25 13.59 -16.05
CA ARG A 142 -5.10 13.33 -16.93
C ARG A 142 -3.97 14.28 -16.53
N THR A 143 -3.26 13.94 -15.48
CA THR A 143 -1.88 14.42 -15.30
C THR A 143 -0.99 13.20 -15.07
N MET A 144 -0.20 12.94 -16.10
CA MET A 144 0.93 12.03 -16.11
C MET A 144 1.89 12.43 -14.98
N HIS A 145 2.24 11.50 -14.10
CA HIS A 145 3.47 11.58 -13.32
C HIS A 145 4.44 10.53 -13.85
N GLN A 146 5.14 10.91 -14.91
CA GLN A 146 6.50 10.44 -15.14
C GLN A 146 7.37 11.13 -14.08
N HIS A 147 7.89 10.36 -13.13
CA HIS A 147 9.03 10.79 -12.33
C HIS A 147 10.25 9.93 -12.70
N LYS A 148 11.27 10.68 -13.13
CA LYS A 148 12.64 10.37 -13.54
C LYS A 148 13.34 9.24 -12.78
N LEU A 149 14.15 8.47 -13.53
CA LEU A 149 15.31 7.72 -13.03
C LEU A 149 16.37 8.68 -12.46
N PRO A 150 17.13 8.29 -11.42
CA PRO A 150 18.39 8.94 -11.08
C PRO A 150 19.56 8.29 -11.86
N LEU A 151 20.59 9.12 -12.05
CA LEU A 151 21.89 8.84 -12.68
C LEU A 151 22.62 7.66 -12.05
#